data_AF-A0A2E2D9E3-F1
#
_entry.id   AF-A0A2E2D9E3-F1
#
_cell.length_a   1.000
_cell.length_b   1.000
_cell.length_c   1.000
_cell.angle_alpha   90.00
_cell.angle_beta   90.00
_cell.angle_gamma   90.00
#
_symmetry.space_group_name_H-M   'P 1'
#
loop_
_entity.id
_entity.type
_entity.pdbx_description
1 polymer ?
#
loop_
_entity_poly.entity_id
_entity_poly.type
_entity_poly.pdbx_seq_one_letter_code
_entity_poly.pdbx_strand_id
1 'polypeptide(L)'
;MKEKELLKEIELLQTSHYEGDYLRVVILAPQIIVQIIDRISAYNEEWIERKIYNKFSEEDKEVYRIAGQLQQKESDRSYIVGALVELYNSGYWAEGDGKKSFVKYFTKLDDLVSLRNLFAHEYYEKKATKHRAKNCSKSGIEIANLFAGLFEVCNA
;
A
#
# COMPACT_ATOMS: atom_id res chain seq x y z
N MET A 1 0.00 -4.31 -14.83
CA MET A 1 -1.32 -3.65 -14.98
C MET A 1 -1.08 -2.17 -15.25
N LYS A 2 -1.85 -1.54 -16.13
CA LYS A 2 -1.68 -0.11 -16.45
C LYS A 2 -2.26 0.76 -15.32
N GLU A 3 -1.78 2.00 -15.16
CA GLU A 3 -2.31 2.92 -14.14
C GLU A 3 -3.82 3.11 -14.22
N LYS A 4 -4.35 3.30 -15.44
CA LYS A 4 -5.78 3.46 -15.66
C LYS A 4 -6.59 2.24 -15.20
N GLU A 5 -6.00 1.06 -15.24
CA GLU A 5 -6.63 -0.17 -14.73
C GLU A 5 -6.57 -0.19 -13.19
N LEU A 6 -5.44 0.19 -12.59
CA LEU A 6 -5.30 0.31 -11.13
C LEU A 6 -6.27 1.35 -10.53
N LEU A 7 -6.45 2.50 -11.19
CA LEU A 7 -7.41 3.51 -10.74
C LEU A 7 -8.86 2.99 -10.80
N LYS A 8 -9.21 2.24 -11.83
CA LYS A 8 -10.52 1.56 -11.91
C LYS A 8 -10.69 0.52 -10.80
N GLU A 9 -9.66 -0.24 -10.46
CA GLU A 9 -9.71 -1.17 -9.32
C GLU A 9 -9.98 -0.42 -8.00
N ILE A 10 -9.39 0.76 -7.79
CA ILE A 10 -9.69 1.61 -6.63
C ILE A 10 -11.16 2.08 -6.64
N GLU A 11 -11.69 2.50 -7.80
CA GLU A 11 -13.11 2.87 -7.95
C GLU A 11 -14.05 1.68 -7.62
N LEU A 12 -13.67 0.48 -8.02
CA LEU A 12 -14.41 -0.75 -7.70
C LEU A 12 -14.36 -1.06 -6.19
N LEU A 13 -13.22 -0.84 -5.52
CA LEU A 13 -13.14 -0.94 -4.06
C LEU A 13 -14.06 0.08 -3.37
N GLN A 14 -14.07 1.32 -3.86
CA GLN A 14 -14.94 2.37 -3.33
C GLN A 14 -16.42 2.01 -3.49
N THR A 15 -16.81 1.55 -4.68
CA THR A 15 -18.18 1.09 -4.97
C THR A 15 -18.57 -0.05 -4.03
N SER A 16 -17.71 -1.07 -3.88
CA SER A 16 -17.94 -2.20 -2.98
C SER A 16 -18.11 -1.75 -1.52
N HIS A 17 -17.33 -0.76 -1.07
CA HIS A 17 -17.50 -0.18 0.26
C HIS A 17 -18.86 0.51 0.42
N TYR A 18 -19.30 1.31 -0.56
CA TYR A 18 -20.59 2.00 -0.50
C TYR A 18 -21.77 1.02 -0.52
N GLU A 19 -21.65 -0.08 -1.26
CA GLU A 19 -22.64 -1.16 -1.31
C GLU A 19 -22.64 -2.05 -0.05
N GLY A 20 -21.65 -1.88 0.84
CA GLY A 20 -21.55 -2.63 2.09
C GLY A 20 -20.81 -3.97 1.97
N ASP A 21 -20.22 -4.26 0.80
CA ASP A 21 -19.34 -5.41 0.59
C ASP A 21 -17.93 -5.14 1.13
N TYR A 22 -17.85 -4.98 2.44
CA TYR A 22 -16.61 -4.68 3.14
C TYR A 22 -15.60 -5.83 3.08
N LEU A 23 -16.09 -7.08 3.00
CA LEU A 23 -15.24 -8.26 2.93
C LEU A 23 -14.42 -8.25 1.66
N ARG A 24 -15.05 -8.00 0.51
CA ARG A 24 -14.34 -7.88 -0.77
C ARG A 24 -13.25 -6.82 -0.70
N VAL A 25 -13.55 -5.66 -0.12
CA VAL A 25 -12.55 -4.59 0.01
C VAL A 25 -11.40 -5.01 0.91
N VAL A 26 -11.67 -5.62 2.07
CA VAL A 26 -10.63 -6.07 3.01
C VAL A 26 -9.71 -7.13 2.39
N ILE A 27 -10.26 -8.02 1.55
CA ILE A 27 -9.50 -9.06 0.87
C ILE A 27 -8.63 -8.45 -0.24
N LEU A 28 -9.22 -7.62 -1.11
CA LEU A 28 -8.57 -7.17 -2.35
C LEU A 28 -7.67 -5.95 -2.17
N ALA A 29 -7.95 -5.07 -1.21
CA ALA A 29 -7.21 -3.82 -1.04
C ALA A 29 -5.69 -4.03 -0.86
N PRO A 30 -5.19 -4.97 -0.02
CA PRO A 30 -3.75 -5.21 0.09
C PRO A 30 -3.10 -5.57 -1.24
N GLN A 31 -3.72 -6.43 -2.04
CA GLN A 31 -3.19 -6.83 -3.34
C GLN A 31 -3.15 -5.65 -4.33
N ILE A 32 -4.20 -4.84 -4.36
CA ILE A 32 -4.24 -3.64 -5.20
C ILE A 32 -3.18 -2.63 -4.77
N ILE A 33 -2.96 -2.44 -3.46
CA ILE A 33 -1.90 -1.57 -2.93
C ILE A 33 -0.51 -2.07 -3.38
N VAL A 34 -0.25 -3.38 -3.29
CA VAL A 34 1.00 -3.98 -3.79
C VAL A 34 1.19 -3.67 -5.28
N GLN A 35 0.16 -3.85 -6.10
CA GLN A 35 0.26 -3.59 -7.54
C GLN A 35 0.47 -2.10 -7.88
N ILE A 36 -0.08 -1.18 -7.07
CA ILE A 36 0.19 0.26 -7.17
C ILE A 36 1.66 0.53 -6.84
N ILE A 37 2.18 -0.04 -5.75
CA ILE A 37 3.59 0.11 -5.35
C ILE A 37 4.51 -0.47 -6.41
N ASP A 38 4.20 -1.63 -6.97
CA ASP A 38 4.97 -2.22 -8.07
C ASP A 38 4.96 -1.31 -9.30
N ARG A 39 3.82 -0.67 -9.60
CA ARG A 39 3.73 0.27 -10.72
C ARG A 39 4.55 1.53 -10.48
N ILE A 40 4.52 2.09 -9.27
CA ILE A 40 5.38 3.21 -8.86
C ILE A 40 6.84 2.81 -8.96
N SER A 41 7.18 1.62 -8.48
CA SER A 41 8.54 1.08 -8.51
C SER A 41 9.04 0.86 -9.94
N ALA A 42 8.14 0.50 -10.86
CA ALA A 42 8.45 0.41 -12.29
C ALA A 42 8.67 1.78 -12.96
N TYR A 43 8.07 2.88 -12.47
CA TYR A 43 8.49 4.23 -12.86
C TYR A 43 9.88 4.58 -12.30
N ASN A 44 10.21 3.98 -11.16
CA ASN A 44 11.45 4.18 -10.44
C ASN A 44 12.63 3.36 -10.99
N GLU A 45 12.65 2.91 -12.23
CA GLU A 45 13.95 2.66 -12.88
C GLU A 45 14.56 3.97 -13.41
N GLU A 46 13.76 5.02 -13.69
CA GLU A 46 14.26 6.37 -14.07
C GLU A 46 14.07 7.44 -12.96
N TRP A 47 13.07 7.31 -12.07
CA TRP A 47 12.78 8.32 -11.03
C TRP A 47 13.66 8.18 -9.77
N ILE A 48 14.04 6.95 -9.42
CA ILE A 48 15.00 6.63 -8.34
C ILE A 48 16.36 7.28 -8.64
N GLU A 49 16.82 7.23 -9.88
CA GLU A 49 18.05 7.89 -10.35
C GLU A 49 18.03 9.41 -10.13
N ARG A 50 16.86 10.06 -10.17
CA ARG A 50 16.77 11.53 -10.15
C ARG A 50 16.58 12.16 -8.77
N LYS A 51 15.93 11.50 -7.80
CA LYS A 51 15.61 12.14 -6.50
C LYS A 51 16.00 11.39 -5.23
N ILE A 52 16.19 10.07 -5.28
CA ILE A 52 16.55 9.26 -4.08
C ILE A 52 18.02 8.80 -4.14
N TYR A 53 18.55 8.56 -5.35
CA TYR A 53 19.84 7.87 -5.55
C TYR A 53 21.07 8.74 -5.80
N ASN A 54 21.05 10.05 -5.53
CA ASN A 54 22.32 10.80 -5.50
C ASN A 54 23.26 10.35 -4.35
N LYS A 55 22.87 9.37 -3.52
CA LYS A 55 23.63 8.86 -2.37
C LYS A 55 23.89 7.35 -2.35
N PHE A 56 23.31 6.59 -3.27
CA PHE A 56 23.36 5.12 -3.24
C PHE A 56 24.04 4.60 -4.51
N SER A 57 24.90 3.60 -4.35
CA SER A 57 25.62 2.94 -5.45
C SER A 57 24.70 2.00 -6.24
N GLU A 58 25.15 1.54 -7.42
CA GLU A 58 24.47 0.47 -8.17
C GLU A 58 24.35 -0.83 -7.38
N GLU A 59 25.31 -1.11 -6.48
CA GLU A 59 25.24 -2.26 -5.59
C GLU A 59 24.12 -2.11 -4.55
N ASP A 60 23.94 -0.91 -4.00
CA ASP A 60 22.85 -0.62 -3.07
C ASP A 60 21.48 -0.78 -3.76
N LYS A 61 21.35 -0.32 -5.02
CA LYS A 61 20.13 -0.51 -5.83
C LYS A 61 19.74 -1.98 -5.93
N GLU A 62 20.70 -2.83 -6.26
CA GLU A 62 20.49 -4.27 -6.41
C GLU A 62 20.10 -4.92 -5.08
N VAL A 63 20.70 -4.49 -3.96
CA VAL A 63 20.32 -4.93 -2.61
C VAL A 63 18.87 -4.56 -2.29
N TYR A 64 18.45 -3.32 -2.53
CA TYR A 64 17.06 -2.89 -2.29
C TYR A 64 16.07 -3.63 -3.20
N ARG A 65 16.43 -3.89 -4.46
CA ARG A 65 15.62 -4.67 -5.40
C ARG A 65 15.40 -6.09 -4.89
N ILE A 66 16.48 -6.78 -4.49
CA ILE A 66 16.41 -8.14 -3.95
C ILE A 66 15.62 -8.16 -2.63
N ALA A 67 15.87 -7.20 -1.74
CA ALA A 67 15.17 -7.09 -0.46
C ALA A 67 13.66 -6.85 -0.66
N GLY A 68 13.28 -5.96 -1.58
CA GLY A 68 11.88 -5.71 -1.93
C GLY A 68 11.20 -6.95 -2.51
N GLN A 69 11.86 -7.67 -3.43
CA GLN A 69 11.36 -8.93 -3.98
C GLN A 69 11.18 -10.01 -2.92
N LEU A 70 12.10 -10.10 -1.95
CA LEU A 70 12.00 -11.04 -0.84
C LEU A 70 10.84 -10.66 0.10
N GLN A 71 10.73 -9.39 0.46
CA GLN A 71 9.65 -8.87 1.31
C GLN A 71 8.27 -9.08 0.67
N GLN A 72 8.14 -8.87 -0.63
CA GLN A 72 6.90 -9.12 -1.37
C GLN A 72 6.52 -10.60 -1.35
N LYS A 73 7.49 -11.50 -1.49
CA LYS A 73 7.25 -12.95 -1.42
C LYS A 73 6.87 -13.43 -0.02
N GLU A 74 7.39 -12.80 1.02
CA GLU A 74 7.14 -13.19 2.41
C GLU A 74 5.87 -12.58 2.99
N SER A 75 5.57 -11.31 2.67
CA SER A 75 4.41 -10.62 3.24
C SER A 75 4.07 -9.31 2.55
N ASP A 76 2.84 -9.20 2.02
CA ASP A 76 2.27 -7.92 1.58
C ASP A 76 2.40 -6.83 2.66
N ARG A 77 2.27 -7.20 3.93
CA ARG A 77 2.41 -6.27 5.05
C ARG A 77 3.81 -5.67 5.09
N SER A 78 4.84 -6.50 5.10
CA SER A 78 6.23 -6.05 5.16
C SER A 78 6.58 -5.20 3.96
N TYR A 79 6.13 -5.60 2.77
CA TYR A 79 6.35 -4.87 1.53
C TYR A 79 5.71 -3.47 1.54
N ILE A 80 4.44 -3.37 1.93
CA ILE A 80 3.74 -2.09 2.01
C ILE A 80 4.33 -1.21 3.12
N VAL A 81 4.75 -1.78 4.26
CA VAL A 81 5.46 -1.02 5.31
C VAL A 81 6.78 -0.47 4.80
N GLY A 82 7.54 -1.24 4.01
CA GLY A 82 8.75 -0.75 3.34
C GLY A 82 8.47 0.50 2.51
N ALA A 83 7.43 0.45 1.65
CA ALA A 83 7.02 1.60 0.85
C ALA A 83 6.57 2.82 1.70
N LEU A 84 5.94 2.61 2.86
CA LEU A 84 5.60 3.69 3.79
C LEU A 84 6.84 4.33 4.43
N VAL A 85 7.87 3.54 4.74
CA VAL A 85 9.16 4.05 5.26
C VAL A 85 9.85 4.89 4.19
N GLU A 86 9.86 4.44 2.94
CA GLU A 86 10.40 5.23 1.83
C GLU A 86 9.65 6.55 1.64
N LEU A 87 8.31 6.51 1.74
CA LEU A 87 7.50 7.73 1.67
C LEU A 87 7.81 8.70 2.82
N TYR A 88 8.02 8.19 4.03
CA TYR A 88 8.46 8.99 5.18
C TYR A 88 9.83 9.64 4.93
N ASN A 89 10.81 8.87 4.44
CA ASN A 89 12.16 9.33 4.19
C ASN A 89 12.25 10.34 3.03
N SER A 90 11.34 10.25 2.07
CA SER A 90 11.28 11.16 0.92
C SER A 90 10.90 12.61 1.26
N GLY A 91 10.38 12.85 2.47
CA GLY A 91 9.82 14.15 2.85
C GLY A 91 8.49 14.48 2.15
N TYR A 92 7.78 13.47 1.64
CA TYR A 92 6.46 13.65 0.99
C TYR A 92 5.45 14.38 1.89
N TRP A 93 5.48 14.11 3.19
CA TRP A 93 4.67 14.84 4.17
C TRP A 93 5.39 16.09 4.66
N ALA A 94 4.60 17.13 4.95
CA ALA A 94 5.10 18.36 5.54
C ALA A 94 5.94 18.10 6.81
N GLU A 95 6.93 18.96 7.02
CA GLU A 95 7.82 18.89 8.18
C GLU A 95 7.00 18.94 9.48
N GLY A 96 7.26 18.00 10.39
CA GLY A 96 6.48 17.81 11.62
C GLY A 96 5.29 16.86 11.52
N ASP A 97 4.74 16.62 10.32
CA ASP A 97 3.61 15.71 10.11
C ASP A 97 4.02 14.28 9.70
N GLY A 98 5.25 14.10 9.19
CA GLY A 98 5.70 12.81 8.65
C GLY A 98 5.52 11.63 9.59
N LYS A 99 5.94 11.76 10.86
CA LYS A 99 5.81 10.68 11.85
C LYS A 99 4.35 10.33 12.13
N LYS A 100 3.50 11.35 12.26
CA LYS A 100 2.07 11.18 12.54
C LYS A 100 1.38 10.49 11.37
N SER A 101 1.69 10.90 10.14
CA SER A 101 1.17 10.27 8.93
C SER A 101 1.65 8.83 8.78
N PHE A 102 2.94 8.57 8.98
CA PHE A 102 3.48 7.20 8.97
C PHE A 102 2.74 6.29 9.96
N VAL A 103 2.63 6.69 11.23
CA VAL A 103 1.95 5.90 12.27
C VAL A 103 0.48 5.67 11.90
N LYS A 104 -0.22 6.70 11.40
CA LYS A 104 -1.62 6.59 10.95
C LYS A 104 -1.77 5.51 9.87
N TYR A 105 -0.95 5.54 8.82
CA TYR A 105 -1.07 4.58 7.73
C TYR A 105 -0.57 3.19 8.11
N PHE A 106 0.47 3.10 8.95
CA PHE A 106 0.94 1.84 9.52
C PHE A 106 -0.15 1.13 10.33
N THR A 107 -0.80 1.82 11.27
CA THR A 107 -1.86 1.22 12.10
C THR A 107 -3.06 0.78 11.25
N LYS A 108 -3.40 1.57 10.21
CA LYS A 108 -4.45 1.22 9.26
C LYS A 108 -4.14 -0.05 8.46
N LEU A 109 -2.89 -0.18 8.00
CA LEU A 109 -2.42 -1.36 7.28
C LEU A 109 -2.39 -2.59 8.19
N ASP A 110 -1.93 -2.43 9.43
CA ASP A 110 -1.83 -3.54 10.38
C ASP A 110 -3.21 -4.13 10.70
N ASP A 111 -4.22 -3.29 10.95
CA ASP A 111 -5.58 -3.76 11.18
C ASP A 111 -6.21 -4.36 9.92
N LEU A 112 -5.94 -3.79 8.73
CA LEU A 112 -6.40 -4.33 7.45
C LEU A 112 -5.85 -5.74 7.20
N VAL A 113 -4.54 -5.94 7.31
CA VAL A 113 -3.90 -7.24 7.10
C VAL A 113 -4.32 -8.23 8.18
N SER A 114 -4.40 -7.79 9.43
CA SER A 114 -4.88 -8.63 10.53
C SER A 114 -6.30 -9.12 10.28
N LEU A 115 -7.19 -8.24 9.81
CA LEU A 115 -8.57 -8.62 9.49
C LEU A 115 -8.65 -9.52 8.25
N ARG A 116 -7.83 -9.27 7.22
CA ARG A 116 -7.75 -10.15 6.05
C ARG A 116 -7.29 -11.55 6.43
N ASN A 117 -6.23 -11.67 7.21
CA ASN A 117 -5.71 -12.96 7.67
C ASN A 117 -6.73 -13.68 8.54
N LEU A 118 -7.44 -12.91 9.38
CA LEU A 118 -8.57 -13.42 10.14
C LEU A 118 -9.64 -14.01 9.20
N PHE A 119 -10.05 -13.34 8.13
CA PHE A 119 -10.98 -13.93 7.14
C PHE A 119 -10.40 -15.12 6.35
N ALA A 120 -9.09 -15.13 6.09
CA ALA A 120 -8.42 -16.23 5.40
C ALA A 120 -8.32 -17.50 6.28
N HIS A 121 -8.20 -17.33 7.59
CA HIS A 121 -8.11 -18.44 8.56
C HIS A 121 -9.47 -18.82 9.16
N GLU A 122 -10.41 -17.88 9.29
CA GLU A 122 -11.75 -18.08 9.89
C GLU A 122 -12.79 -18.64 8.90
N TYR A 123 -12.39 -19.65 8.10
CA TYR A 123 -13.35 -20.71 7.79
C TYR A 123 -13.81 -21.45 9.08
N TYR A 124 -13.07 -21.25 10.19
CA TYR A 124 -13.39 -21.75 11.52
C TYR A 124 -13.45 -20.63 12.58
N GLU A 125 -14.68 -20.37 13.07
CA GLU A 125 -15.03 -19.97 14.45
C GLU A 125 -15.14 -18.52 14.95
N LYS A 126 -14.64 -17.48 14.27
CA LYS A 126 -14.86 -16.09 14.75
C LYS A 126 -15.54 -15.26 13.65
N LYS A 127 -16.37 -14.31 14.07
CA LYS A 127 -17.08 -13.39 13.17
C LYS A 127 -16.53 -12.01 13.44
N ALA A 128 -15.77 -11.44 12.50
CA ALA A 128 -15.46 -10.02 12.56
C ALA A 128 -16.74 -9.18 12.64
N THR A 129 -16.76 -8.13 13.45
CA THR A 129 -17.92 -7.24 13.52
C THR A 129 -18.06 -6.46 12.21
N LYS A 130 -19.30 -6.28 11.74
CA LYS A 130 -19.61 -5.46 10.55
C LYS A 130 -19.00 -4.06 10.64
N HIS A 131 -18.89 -3.52 11.87
CA HIS A 131 -18.25 -2.24 12.13
C HIS A 131 -16.73 -2.25 11.87
N ARG A 132 -16.00 -3.28 12.34
CA ARG A 132 -14.57 -3.42 12.07
C ARG A 132 -14.30 -3.58 10.57
N ALA A 133 -15.06 -4.44 9.89
CA ALA A 133 -14.93 -4.61 8.43
C ALA A 133 -15.16 -3.31 7.66
N LYS A 134 -16.16 -2.50 8.07
CA LYS A 134 -16.39 -1.17 7.49
C LYS A 134 -15.19 -0.23 7.68
N ASN A 135 -14.61 -0.19 8.87
CA ASN A 135 -13.47 0.70 9.14
C ASN A 135 -12.20 0.24 8.42
N CYS A 136 -11.93 -1.07 8.38
CA CYS A 136 -10.79 -1.63 7.66
C CYS A 136 -10.93 -1.42 6.14
N SER A 137 -12.13 -1.63 5.58
CA SER A 137 -12.37 -1.37 4.15
C SER A 137 -12.11 0.09 3.78
N LYS A 138 -12.60 1.04 4.58
CA LYS A 138 -12.26 2.47 4.41
C LYS A 138 -10.75 2.71 4.47
N SER A 139 -10.08 2.07 5.43
CA SER A 139 -8.63 2.19 5.61
C SER A 139 -7.84 1.65 4.41
N GLY A 140 -8.25 0.52 3.83
CA GLY A 140 -7.65 -0.03 2.62
C GLY A 140 -7.77 0.91 1.42
N ILE A 141 -8.94 1.52 1.22
CA ILE A 141 -9.14 2.53 0.18
C ILE A 141 -8.25 3.76 0.42
N GLU A 142 -8.16 4.24 1.66
CA GLU A 142 -7.31 5.39 1.99
C GLU A 142 -5.81 5.13 1.72
N ILE A 143 -5.32 3.91 2.00
CA ILE A 143 -3.93 3.53 1.69
C ILE A 143 -3.73 3.41 0.18
N ALA A 144 -4.67 2.79 -0.55
CA ALA A 144 -4.60 2.69 -2.00
C ALA A 144 -4.56 4.08 -2.66
N ASN A 145 -5.41 5.00 -2.21
CA ASN A 145 -5.42 6.38 -2.68
C ASN A 145 -4.12 7.14 -2.34
N LEU A 146 -3.53 6.92 -1.17
CA LEU A 146 -2.25 7.53 -0.79
C LEU A 146 -1.17 7.20 -1.83
N PHE A 147 -1.01 5.92 -2.17
CA PHE A 147 0.01 5.51 -3.14
C PHE A 147 -0.39 5.88 -4.57
N ALA A 148 -1.66 5.75 -4.96
CA ALA A 148 -2.12 6.14 -6.29
C ALA A 148 -1.92 7.64 -6.58
N GLY A 149 -2.00 8.50 -5.56
CA GLY A 149 -1.67 9.92 -5.68
C GLY A 149 -0.22 10.19 -6.08
N LEU A 150 0.68 9.21 -5.93
CA LEU A 150 2.06 9.32 -6.41
C LEU A 150 2.19 9.13 -7.93
N PHE A 151 1.19 8.58 -8.62
CA PHE A 151 1.20 8.52 -10.08
C PHE A 151 1.28 9.91 -10.71
N GLU A 152 0.59 10.91 -10.12
CA GLU A 152 0.63 12.29 -10.60
C GLU A 152 2.00 12.94 -10.37
N VAL A 153 2.68 12.59 -9.27
CA VAL A 153 4.01 13.08 -8.92
C VAL A 153 5.10 12.45 -9.80
N CYS A 154 4.94 11.19 -10.21
CA CYS A 154 5.87 10.51 -11.11
C CYS A 154 5.81 11.00 -12.56
N ASN A 155 4.69 11.59 -12.99
CA ASN A 155 4.48 12.09 -14.35
C ASN A 155 4.78 13.60 -14.52
N ALA A 156 5.17 14.30 -13.45
CA ALA A 156 5.50 15.72 -13.42
C ALA A 156 7.02 15.97 -13.41
#